data_AF-A0A3N6DWV3-F1
#
_entry.id   AF-A0A3N6DWV3-F1
#
_cell.length_a   1.000
_cell.length_b   1.000
_cell.length_c   1.000
_cell.angle_alpha   90.00
_cell.angle_beta   90.00
_cell.angle_gamma   90.00
#
_symmetry.space_group_name_H-M   'P 1'
#
loop_
_entity.id
_entity.type
_entity.pdbx_description
1 polymer ?
#
loop_
_entity_poly.entity_id
_entity_poly.type
_entity_poly.pdbx_seq_one_letter_code
_entity_poly.pdbx_strand_id
1 'polypeptide(L)'
;MSVTAPPTVLRRRLRIAAGAALLTLAVTGCSGLGRTAVGPVSYTTGKDEVVTVHSPSVKGCHAMDPAGSGKVDNRTLIDMELYTTRDCTGRSTAYVATTFSDTNAPRALPWRSYRFIH
;
A
#
# COMPACT_ATOMS: atom_id res chain seq x y z
N MET A 1 -8.30 -30.00 -49.54
CA MET A 1 -8.11 -28.66 -50.13
C MET A 1 -7.46 -27.77 -49.08
N SER A 2 -6.18 -27.44 -49.23
CA SER A 2 -5.44 -26.64 -48.24
C SER A 2 -5.48 -25.17 -48.64
N VAL A 3 -6.19 -24.35 -47.86
CA VAL A 3 -6.28 -22.91 -48.07
C VAL A 3 -5.08 -22.24 -47.39
N THR A 4 -4.03 -21.98 -48.16
CA THR A 4 -2.89 -21.18 -47.68
C THR A 4 -3.27 -19.70 -47.75
N ALA A 5 -3.47 -19.06 -46.60
CA ALA A 5 -3.81 -17.64 -46.56
C ALA A 5 -2.63 -16.78 -47.08
N PRO A 6 -2.90 -15.72 -47.86
CA PRO A 6 -1.85 -14.86 -48.38
C PRO A 6 -1.05 -14.17 -47.25
N PRO A 7 0.25 -13.94 -47.44
CA PRO A 7 1.19 -13.52 -46.38
C PRO A 7 0.84 -12.18 -45.71
N THR A 8 0.04 -11.34 -46.36
CA THR A 8 -0.49 -10.08 -45.82
C THR A 8 -1.57 -10.30 -44.77
N VAL A 9 -2.44 -11.29 -44.96
CA VAL A 9 -3.51 -11.65 -44.01
C VAL A 9 -2.90 -12.25 -42.73
N LEU A 10 -1.85 -13.07 -42.87
CA LEU A 10 -1.14 -13.65 -41.73
C LEU A 10 -0.48 -12.57 -40.85
N ARG A 11 0.20 -11.58 -41.48
CA ARG A 11 0.83 -10.45 -40.78
C ARG A 11 -0.17 -9.57 -40.04
N ARG A 12 -1.33 -9.31 -40.63
CA ARG A 12 -2.40 -8.51 -39.99
C ARG A 12 -2.93 -9.21 -38.75
N ARG A 13 -3.19 -10.52 -38.81
CA ARG A 13 -3.66 -11.32 -37.67
C ARG A 13 -2.65 -11.36 -36.53
N LEU A 14 -1.37 -11.54 -36.86
CA LEU A 14 -0.29 -11.55 -35.86
C LEU A 14 -0.18 -10.19 -35.13
N ARG A 15 -0.28 -9.08 -35.86
CA ARG A 15 -0.26 -7.73 -35.26
C ARG A 15 -1.44 -7.49 -34.33
N ILE A 16 -2.64 -7.92 -34.71
CA ILE A 16 -3.83 -7.80 -33.86
C ILE A 16 -3.67 -8.65 -32.60
N ALA A 17 -3.20 -9.89 -32.72
CA ALA A 17 -2.96 -10.77 -31.58
C ALA A 17 -1.91 -10.21 -30.63
N ALA A 18 -0.79 -9.69 -31.16
CA ALA A 18 0.26 -9.06 -30.37
C ALA A 18 -0.24 -7.80 -29.66
N GLY A 19 -1.01 -6.96 -30.36
CA GLY A 19 -1.61 -5.76 -29.77
C GLY A 19 -2.61 -6.10 -28.66
N ALA A 20 -3.46 -7.10 -28.88
CA ALA A 20 -4.40 -7.58 -27.87
C ALA A 20 -3.66 -8.13 -26.63
N ALA A 21 -2.59 -8.92 -26.83
CA ALA A 21 -1.78 -9.46 -25.74
C ALA A 21 -1.08 -8.37 -24.92
N LEU A 22 -0.52 -7.35 -25.58
CA LEU A 22 0.08 -6.20 -24.88
C LEU A 22 -0.96 -5.41 -24.08
N LEU A 23 -2.15 -5.21 -24.64
CA LEU A 23 -3.23 -4.50 -23.98
C LEU A 23 -3.74 -5.25 -22.73
N THR A 24 -3.91 -6.57 -22.81
CA THR A 24 -4.34 -7.38 -21.66
C THR A 24 -3.28 -7.43 -20.56
N LEU A 25 -1.99 -7.49 -20.91
CA LEU A 25 -0.89 -7.41 -19.95
C LEU A 25 -0.85 -6.04 -19.25
N ALA A 26 -1.04 -4.95 -19.99
CA ALA A 26 -1.07 -3.60 -19.42
C ALA A 26 -2.24 -3.40 -18.44
N VAL A 27 -3.44 -3.89 -18.77
CA VAL A 27 -4.63 -3.77 -17.89
C VAL A 27 -4.51 -4.63 -16.64
N THR A 28 -3.95 -5.83 -16.74
CA THR A 28 -3.79 -6.73 -15.58
C THR A 28 -2.68 -6.27 -14.63
N GLY A 29 -1.66 -5.56 -15.13
CA GLY A 29 -0.57 -5.01 -14.30
C GLY A 29 -1.04 -4.06 -13.20
N CYS A 30 -2.05 -3.22 -13.45
CA CYS A 30 -2.61 -2.30 -12.46
C CYS A 30 -3.60 -2.97 -11.49
N SER A 31 -4.14 -4.13 -11.86
CA SER A 31 -5.13 -4.85 -11.06
C SER A 31 -4.50 -5.75 -9.99
N GLY A 32 -3.20 -6.07 -10.13
CA GLY A 32 -2.47 -6.99 -9.26
C GLY A 32 -1.92 -6.39 -7.96
N LEU A 33 -1.92 -5.06 -7.78
CA LEU A 33 -1.31 -4.40 -6.62
C LEU A 33 -2.14 -4.48 -5.32
N GLY A 34 -3.28 -5.18 -5.31
CA GLY A 34 -4.17 -5.21 -4.16
C GLY A 34 -4.80 -3.84 -3.86
N ARG A 35 -5.56 -3.75 -2.76
CA ARG A 35 -6.09 -2.46 -2.29
C ARG A 35 -4.98 -1.73 -1.54
N THR A 36 -4.76 -0.45 -1.87
CA THR A 36 -3.84 0.46 -1.17
C THR A 36 -4.61 1.54 -0.42
N ALA A 37 -4.06 1.98 0.71
CA ALA A 37 -4.58 3.10 1.47
C ALA A 37 -4.11 4.40 0.80
N VAL A 38 -4.87 4.89 -0.18
CA VAL A 38 -4.48 6.04 -1.01
C VAL A 38 -4.11 7.24 -0.15
N GLY A 39 -2.87 7.72 -0.29
CA GLY A 39 -2.30 8.83 0.48
C GLY A 39 -1.08 8.42 1.33
N PRO A 40 -0.39 9.36 2.00
CA PRO A 40 0.76 9.05 2.82
C PRO A 40 0.39 8.74 4.29
N VAL A 41 1.14 7.82 4.90
CA VAL A 41 1.30 7.72 6.36
C VAL A 41 2.69 8.26 6.70
N SER A 42 2.79 9.15 7.68
CA SER A 42 4.09 9.65 8.16
C SER A 42 4.24 9.46 9.66
N TYR A 43 5.45 9.20 10.13
CA TYR A 43 5.73 9.09 11.56
C TYR A 43 7.14 9.59 11.90
N THR A 44 7.30 10.07 13.14
CA THR A 44 8.58 10.53 13.66
C THR A 44 9.29 9.41 14.41
N THR A 45 10.53 9.10 14.03
CA THR A 45 11.35 8.09 14.73
C THR A 45 11.87 8.62 16.06
N GLY A 46 12.45 7.75 16.90
CA GLY A 46 13.12 8.18 18.13
C GLY A 46 14.34 9.09 17.94
N LYS A 47 14.77 9.33 16.69
CA LYS A 47 15.85 10.27 16.33
C LYS A 47 15.33 11.56 15.69
N ASP A 48 14.04 11.85 15.83
CA ASP A 48 13.34 12.99 15.22
C ASP A 48 13.36 13.02 13.68
N GLU A 49 13.65 11.88 13.04
CA GLU A 49 13.54 11.73 11.59
C GLU A 49 12.09 11.45 11.20
N VAL A 50 11.60 12.06 10.11
CA VAL A 50 10.26 11.79 9.57
C VAL A 50 10.36 10.72 8.49
N VAL A 51 9.68 9.60 8.72
CA VAL A 51 9.50 8.55 7.71
C VAL A 51 8.13 8.72 7.07
N THR A 52 8.07 8.69 5.74
CA THR A 52 6.82 8.76 4.98
C THR A 52 6.67 7.55 4.08
N VAL A 53 5.54 6.85 4.20
CA VAL A 53 5.16 5.70 3.38
C VAL A 53 3.97 6.09 2.52
N HIS A 54 4.12 6.00 1.20
CA HIS A 54 3.07 6.38 0.26
C HIS A 54 2.21 5.19 -0.15
N SER A 55 0.90 5.39 -0.06
CA SER A 55 -0.13 4.43 -0.49
C SER A 55 0.17 2.98 -0.10
N PRO A 56 0.44 2.71 1.20
CA PRO A 56 0.75 1.36 1.67
C PRO A 56 -0.41 0.39 1.37
N SER A 57 -0.09 -0.91 1.33
CA SER A 57 -1.12 -1.95 1.26
C SER A 57 -2.13 -1.79 2.40
N VAL A 58 -3.42 -1.86 2.07
CA VAL A 58 -4.50 -1.88 3.07
C VAL A 58 -4.35 -3.09 3.99
N LYS A 59 -3.96 -4.23 3.43
CA LYS A 59 -3.79 -5.47 4.17
C LYS A 59 -2.42 -5.55 4.83
N GLY A 60 -2.40 -6.18 6.00
CA GLY A 60 -1.20 -6.58 6.72
C GLY A 60 -0.84 -5.66 7.88
N CYS A 61 0.27 -6.00 8.53
CA CYS A 61 0.87 -5.19 9.58
C CYS A 61 2.07 -4.44 9.00
N HIS A 62 2.14 -3.15 9.27
CA HIS A 62 3.23 -2.29 8.83
C HIS A 62 4.11 -1.94 10.03
N ALA A 63 5.32 -2.48 10.05
CA ALA A 63 6.29 -2.16 11.09
C ALA A 63 6.85 -0.74 10.90
N MET A 64 7.00 -0.04 12.01
CA MET A 64 7.70 1.25 12.07
C MET A 64 9.16 1.03 12.49
N ASP A 65 9.88 2.13 12.71
CA ASP A 65 11.22 2.14 13.30
C ASP A 65 11.27 1.27 14.59
N PRO A 66 12.38 0.54 14.86
CA PRO A 66 12.51 -0.28 16.06
C PRO A 66 12.31 0.46 17.39
N ALA A 67 12.71 1.74 17.46
CA ALA A 67 12.45 2.59 18.63
C ALA A 67 10.98 3.00 18.74
N GLY A 68 10.24 2.88 17.64
CA GLY A 68 8.85 3.27 17.50
C GLY A 68 8.68 4.77 17.25
N SER A 69 7.42 5.21 17.28
CA SER A 69 7.02 6.57 17.05
C SER A 69 6.16 7.11 18.19
N GLY A 70 6.43 8.37 18.55
CA GLY A 70 5.57 9.17 19.41
C GLY A 70 4.51 9.97 18.65
N LYS A 71 4.60 10.07 17.32
CA LYS A 71 3.69 10.88 16.50
C LYS A 71 3.45 10.25 15.14
N VAL A 72 2.19 10.12 14.77
CA VAL A 72 1.78 9.52 13.49
C VAL A 72 0.77 10.43 12.81
N ASP A 73 0.92 10.62 11.50
CA ASP A 73 0.05 11.39 10.64
C ASP A 73 -0.52 10.47 9.56
N ASN A 74 -1.84 10.26 9.59
CA ASN A 74 -2.57 9.47 8.61
C ASN A 74 -3.22 10.41 7.59
N ARG A 75 -2.58 10.63 6.45
CA ARG A 75 -3.19 11.35 5.32
C ARG A 75 -3.68 10.40 4.24
N THR A 76 -3.94 9.14 4.60
CA THR A 76 -4.61 8.21 3.71
C THR A 76 -6.13 8.39 3.78
N LEU A 77 -6.86 7.76 2.85
CA LEU A 77 -8.33 7.72 2.82
C LEU A 77 -8.94 6.60 3.67
N ILE A 78 -8.15 5.96 4.55
CA ILE A 78 -8.58 4.83 5.37
C ILE A 78 -8.06 5.02 6.80
N ASP A 79 -8.89 4.67 7.77
CA ASP A 79 -8.53 4.76 9.18
C ASP A 79 -7.52 3.67 9.57
N MET A 80 -6.77 3.92 10.64
CA MET A 80 -5.74 2.98 11.10
C MET A 80 -5.70 2.86 12.62
N GLU A 81 -5.18 1.72 13.07
CA GLU A 81 -4.92 1.46 14.48
C GLU A 81 -3.42 1.33 14.72
N LEU A 82 -2.97 1.81 15.88
CA LEU A 82 -1.57 1.81 16.29
C LEU A 82 -1.30 0.81 17.40
N TYR A 83 -0.15 0.17 17.32
CA TYR A 83 0.29 -0.88 18.23
C TYR A 83 1.65 -0.57 18.81
N THR A 84 1.86 -0.93 20.07
CA THR A 84 3.17 -0.86 20.72
C THR A 84 4.03 -2.10 20.41
N THR A 85 3.42 -3.17 19.89
CA THR A 85 4.10 -4.35 19.36
C THR A 85 4.57 -4.11 17.93
N ARG A 86 5.50 -4.94 17.42
CA ARG A 86 6.08 -4.77 16.06
C ARG A 86 5.26 -5.47 14.96
N ASP A 87 4.36 -6.35 15.36
CA ASP A 87 3.65 -7.30 14.50
C ASP A 87 2.13 -7.13 14.59
N CYS A 88 1.66 -5.98 15.12
CA CYS A 88 0.25 -5.65 15.27
C CYS A 88 -0.54 -6.68 16.10
N THR A 89 0.15 -7.37 17.02
CA THR A 89 -0.48 -8.28 17.97
C THR A 89 -0.91 -7.57 19.24
N GLY A 90 -1.86 -8.17 19.96
CA GLY A 90 -2.42 -7.60 21.19
C GLY A 90 -3.46 -6.50 20.92
N ARG A 91 -3.69 -5.65 21.93
CA ARG A 91 -4.69 -4.59 21.86
C ARG A 91 -4.08 -3.36 21.19
N SER A 92 -4.81 -2.76 20.23
CA SER A 92 -4.48 -1.44 19.72
C SER A 92 -4.52 -0.41 20.86
N THR A 93 -3.68 0.61 20.76
CA THR A 93 -3.55 1.64 21.81
C THR A 93 -3.99 3.01 21.35
N ALA A 94 -4.13 3.20 20.03
CA ALA A 94 -4.69 4.40 19.44
C ALA A 94 -5.37 4.08 18.11
N TYR A 95 -6.34 4.92 17.76
CA TYR A 95 -7.05 4.92 16.49
C TYR A 95 -6.80 6.29 15.84
N VAL A 96 -6.39 6.28 14.58
CA VAL A 96 -6.08 7.50 13.82
C VAL A 96 -6.96 7.52 12.58
N ALA A 97 -7.96 8.40 12.61
CA ALA A 97 -8.88 8.58 11.50
C ALA A 97 -8.17 9.07 10.23
N THR A 98 -8.84 8.87 9.10
CA THR A 98 -8.51 9.46 7.80
C THR A 98 -8.23 10.96 7.91
N THR A 99 -7.06 11.41 7.44
CA THR A 99 -6.57 12.80 7.49
C THR A 99 -6.24 13.37 8.88
N PHE A 100 -6.27 12.54 9.93
CA PHE A 100 -5.90 12.94 11.29
C PHE A 100 -4.47 12.52 11.66
N SER A 101 -3.96 13.15 12.71
CA SER A 101 -2.71 12.77 13.35
C SER A 101 -2.94 12.48 14.83
N ASP A 102 -2.10 11.63 15.41
CA ASP A 102 -2.07 11.36 16.84
C ASP A 102 -0.66 11.50 17.39
N THR A 103 -0.55 11.90 18.66
CA THR A 103 0.70 12.06 19.40
C THR A 103 0.56 11.42 20.77
N ASN A 104 1.50 10.53 21.06
CA ASN A 104 1.58 9.84 22.33
C ASN A 104 1.70 10.83 23.50
N ALA A 105 1.08 10.47 24.62
CA ALA A 105 1.33 11.16 25.87
C ALA A 105 2.82 11.02 26.28
N PRO A 106 3.41 11.98 27.01
CA PRO A 106 4.85 12.01 27.29
C PRO A 106 5.47 10.76 27.95
N ARG A 107 4.66 9.87 28.55
CA ARG A 107 5.10 8.63 29.20
C ARG A 107 4.47 7.36 28.60
N ALA A 108 3.76 7.49 27.48
CA ALA A 108 3.19 6.35 26.77
C ALA A 108 4.30 5.57 26.04
N LEU A 109 4.06 4.27 25.84
CA LEU A 109 4.95 3.45 25.02
C LEU A 109 4.84 3.89 23.56
N PRO A 110 5.96 3.95 22.81
CA PRO A 110 5.94 4.34 21.41
C PRO A 110 5.24 3.27 20.57
N TRP A 111 4.56 3.72 19.51
CA TRP A 111 3.94 2.81 18.55
C TRP A 111 5.00 2.24 17.62
N ARG A 112 4.99 0.92 17.41
CA ARG A 112 5.99 0.19 16.61
C ARG A 112 5.40 -0.46 15.38
N SER A 113 4.08 -0.47 15.24
CA SER A 113 3.42 -0.90 14.02
C SER A 113 2.01 -0.33 13.90
N TYR A 114 1.44 -0.45 12.71
CA TYR A 114 0.08 -0.05 12.41
C TYR A 114 -0.60 -0.99 11.42
N ARG A 115 -1.94 -1.00 11.42
CA ARG A 115 -2.76 -1.67 10.41
C ARG A 115 -3.92 -0.75 10.00
N PHE A 116 -4.39 -0.89 8.77
CA PHE A 116 -5.60 -0.21 8.32
C PHE A 116 -6.84 -0.99 8.72
N ILE A 117 -7.94 -0.25 8.94
CA ILE A 117 -9.26 -0.83 9.21
C ILE A 117 -9.98 -0.98 7.86
N HIS A 118 -10.30 -2.21 7.47
CA HIS A 118 -10.76 -2.51 6.11
C HIS A 118 -11.62 -3.76 5.98
#